data_AF-A0A7V6M3D8-F1
#
_entry.id   AF-A0A7V6M3D8-F1
#
_cell.length_a   1.000
_cell.length_b   1.000
_cell.length_c   1.000
_cell.angle_alpha   90.00
_cell.angle_beta   90.00
_cell.angle_gamma   90.00
#
_symmetry.space_group_name_H-M   'P 1'
#
loop_
_entity.id
_entity.type
_entity.pdbx_description
1 polymer ?
#
loop_
_entity_poly.entity_id
_entity_poly.type
_entity_poly.pdbx_seq_one_letter_code
_entity_poly.pdbx_strand_id
1 'polypeptide(L)'
;MKKNRLSLNDVEWREFKIKDIFETFIGTNGLQTPTGSYIPKKHLTDSDIPRITVRETNNGIDSFSFSEHKNFRVFENFISISFMGNAFYHPYQASLDMKVHALIPINFELTKNLSLFFIRSLKNNTKFYSYGNQLSSTDLPHQRILLPVNNDRELHIQFMEDYIKQEQKEIAQKVINYYEQKLLETGFDLLGLEDVEWKHFKIGSLFKFQRKPSKGLNHLEITDKAGISYLGATNRNNGVLNFVEPREELIYKGNSVAFIRNGEGSMGYSVYKKEDFIATQDISVGYNKNLNQYNGMFITTVADRVRGKYNFGYKRNQQRLENEILTLPVDENGNPHWDYMSKFMQKIEAEKLEKALEYIYELAVLRGLQLQSLEEKEWKEFWLEDIVSVSSGVRLTKANQEKGSRPFIGSSDSNNGVTEFVNNRNASLDSNVLGVNYNGSVVENFYHPYECIFSDDVKRIHWKDKEQENKYSYLFLKQAILQQKEKYAYGYKFNANRMKRQKIVLPINDEGSLDFDYMKKYMQIKEIEKQYKVLEYYYELLKVHKSL
;
A
#
# COMPACT_ATOMS: atom_id res chain seq x y z
N MET A 1 -20.21 1.64 22.42
CA MET A 1 -20.93 0.43 21.97
C MET A 1 -20.27 -0.08 20.69
N LYS A 2 -19.71 -1.29 20.67
CA LYS A 2 -19.23 -1.91 19.43
C LYS A 2 -20.46 -2.12 18.52
N LYS A 3 -20.53 -1.47 17.36
CA LYS A 3 -21.55 -1.81 16.36
C LYS A 3 -21.30 -3.27 15.96
N ASN A 4 -22.30 -4.13 16.15
CA ASN A 4 -22.24 -5.51 15.70
C ASN A 4 -22.05 -5.51 14.17
N ARG A 5 -21.04 -6.24 13.69
CA ARG A 5 -20.77 -6.47 12.27
C ARG A 5 -21.95 -7.24 11.67
N LEU A 6 -22.50 -6.76 10.55
CA LEU A 6 -23.50 -7.50 9.78
C LEU A 6 -22.88 -8.78 9.22
N SER A 7 -23.60 -9.90 9.34
CA SER A 7 -23.19 -11.22 8.89
C SER A 7 -24.26 -11.83 8.00
N LEU A 8 -23.85 -12.52 6.93
CA LEU A 8 -24.75 -13.25 6.05
C LEU A 8 -25.43 -14.45 6.75
N ASN A 9 -24.87 -14.91 7.87
CA ASN A 9 -25.44 -16.01 8.68
C ASN A 9 -26.55 -15.53 9.63
N ASP A 10 -26.67 -14.22 9.84
CA ASP A 10 -27.62 -13.64 10.81
C ASP A 10 -28.95 -13.26 10.15
N VAL A 11 -29.14 -13.61 8.87
CA VAL A 11 -30.35 -13.32 8.09
C VAL A 11 -30.90 -14.59 7.46
N GLU A 12 -32.23 -14.66 7.33
CA GLU A 12 -32.91 -15.73 6.61
C GLU A 12 -32.76 -15.53 5.10
N TRP A 13 -32.58 -16.61 4.34
CA TRP A 13 -32.43 -16.59 2.89
C TRP A 13 -33.56 -17.36 2.20
N ARG A 14 -34.04 -16.85 1.06
CA ARG A 14 -35.08 -17.49 0.26
C ARG A 14 -34.82 -17.40 -1.24
N GLU A 15 -35.37 -18.36 -1.97
CA GLU A 15 -35.36 -18.37 -3.43
C GLU A 15 -36.46 -17.46 -3.98
N PHE A 16 -36.10 -16.65 -4.97
CA PHE A 16 -37.02 -15.81 -5.72
C PHE A 16 -36.83 -16.05 -7.21
N LYS A 17 -37.92 -16.06 -7.99
CA LYS A 17 -37.80 -16.03 -9.45
C LYS A 17 -37.51 -14.60 -9.90
N ILE A 18 -36.73 -14.44 -10.96
CA ILE A 18 -36.42 -13.13 -11.53
C ILE A 18 -37.69 -12.34 -11.86
N LYS A 19 -38.72 -12.99 -12.42
CA LYS A 19 -40.00 -12.34 -12.75
C LYS A 19 -40.75 -11.74 -11.55
N ASP A 20 -40.45 -12.21 -10.34
CA ASP A 20 -41.12 -11.76 -9.12
C ASP A 20 -40.42 -10.52 -8.53
N ILE A 21 -39.22 -10.17 -9.03
CA ILE A 21 -38.39 -9.07 -8.54
C ILE A 21 -38.21 -7.99 -9.61
N PHE A 22 -38.07 -8.40 -10.87
CA PHE A 22 -37.73 -7.54 -12.00
C PHE A 22 -38.84 -7.53 -13.05
N GLU A 23 -38.96 -6.41 -13.74
CA GLU A 23 -39.92 -6.19 -14.81
C GLU A 23 -39.83 -7.26 -15.89
N THR A 24 -41.00 -7.72 -16.32
CA THR A 24 -41.16 -8.65 -17.44
C THR A 24 -42.34 -8.21 -18.28
N PHE A 25 -42.36 -8.63 -19.54
CA PHE A 25 -43.46 -8.36 -20.46
C PHE A 25 -43.79 -9.60 -21.29
N ILE A 26 -45.00 -9.67 -21.84
CA ILE A 26 -45.38 -10.73 -22.76
C ILE A 26 -44.99 -10.30 -24.17
N GLY A 27 -43.93 -10.90 -24.71
CA GLY A 27 -43.50 -10.71 -26.09
C GLY A 27 -44.00 -11.82 -27.01
N THR A 28 -43.51 -11.82 -28.25
CA THR A 28 -43.87 -12.82 -29.28
C THR A 28 -43.55 -14.26 -28.89
N ASN A 29 -42.55 -14.45 -28.02
CA ASN A 29 -42.06 -15.76 -27.58
C ASN A 29 -42.50 -16.08 -26.13
N GLY A 30 -43.53 -15.39 -25.62
CA GLY A 30 -44.00 -15.52 -24.24
C GLY A 30 -43.38 -14.50 -23.29
N LEU A 31 -43.41 -14.83 -22.00
CA LEU A 31 -42.91 -13.98 -20.91
C LEU A 31 -41.41 -13.75 -21.06
N GLN A 32 -40.98 -12.49 -21.06
CA GLN A 32 -39.60 -12.09 -21.31
C GLN A 32 -39.15 -10.96 -20.39
N THR A 33 -37.86 -10.91 -20.08
CA THR A 33 -37.24 -9.68 -19.56
C THR A 33 -36.95 -8.71 -20.71
N PRO A 34 -36.98 -7.39 -20.46
CA PRO A 34 -36.54 -6.39 -21.43
C PRO A 34 -35.15 -6.73 -21.98
N THR A 35 -34.95 -6.56 -23.29
CA THR A 35 -33.69 -6.89 -23.98
C THR A 35 -33.38 -5.86 -25.03
N GLY A 36 -32.09 -5.69 -25.33
CA GLY A 36 -31.60 -4.93 -26.46
C GLY A 36 -31.92 -5.58 -27.80
N SER A 37 -31.43 -4.96 -28.87
CA SER A 37 -31.65 -5.43 -30.24
C SER A 37 -30.49 -5.01 -31.15
N TYR A 38 -30.32 -5.78 -32.23
CA TYR A 38 -29.30 -5.52 -33.22
C TYR A 38 -29.64 -4.28 -34.05
N ILE A 39 -28.63 -3.45 -34.28
CA ILE A 39 -28.71 -2.23 -35.09
C ILE A 39 -27.48 -2.21 -35.99
N PRO A 40 -27.66 -2.15 -37.33
CA PRO A 40 -26.52 -2.05 -38.24
C PRO A 40 -25.72 -0.77 -37.98
N LYS A 41 -24.38 -0.87 -37.99
CA LYS A 41 -23.47 0.25 -37.67
C LYS A 41 -23.77 1.54 -38.45
N LYS A 42 -24.22 1.45 -39.70
CA LYS A 42 -24.59 2.61 -40.53
C LYS A 42 -25.76 3.47 -39.98
N HIS A 43 -26.53 2.92 -39.05
CA HIS A 43 -27.63 3.62 -38.39
C HIS A 43 -27.26 4.16 -37.00
N LEU A 44 -26.02 3.94 -36.57
CA LEU A 44 -25.49 4.48 -35.32
C LEU A 44 -24.73 5.77 -35.63
N THR A 45 -25.01 6.81 -34.86
CA THR A 45 -24.26 8.07 -34.86
C THR A 45 -23.62 8.28 -33.49
N ASP A 46 -22.53 9.03 -33.43
CA ASP A 46 -21.87 9.36 -32.16
C ASP A 46 -22.83 10.12 -31.24
N SER A 47 -22.77 9.81 -29.94
CA SER A 47 -23.62 10.36 -28.89
C SER A 47 -22.92 10.17 -27.54
N ASP A 48 -23.51 10.69 -26.46
CA ASP A 48 -23.08 10.43 -25.08
C ASP A 48 -23.80 9.22 -24.45
N ILE A 49 -24.74 8.59 -25.17
CA ILE A 49 -25.48 7.42 -24.67
C ILE A 49 -24.60 6.17 -24.81
N PRO A 50 -24.23 5.48 -23.72
CA PRO A 50 -23.47 4.25 -23.79
C PRO A 50 -24.26 3.13 -24.47
N ARG A 51 -23.61 2.40 -25.37
CA ARG A 51 -24.13 1.18 -25.99
C ARG A 51 -23.47 -0.04 -25.37
N ILE A 52 -24.27 -0.80 -24.63
CA ILE A 52 -23.82 -1.98 -23.89
C ILE A 52 -23.95 -3.21 -24.78
N THR A 53 -22.88 -3.98 -24.87
CA THR A 53 -22.78 -5.24 -25.60
C THR A 53 -22.40 -6.38 -24.65
N VAL A 54 -22.14 -7.56 -25.19
CA VAL A 54 -21.75 -8.75 -24.43
C VAL A 54 -20.31 -8.71 -23.89
N ARG A 55 -19.61 -7.58 -24.09
CA ARG A 55 -18.23 -7.35 -23.64
C ARG A 55 -18.11 -7.56 -22.13
N GLU A 56 -17.07 -8.29 -21.71
CA GLU A 56 -16.84 -8.58 -20.28
C GLU A 56 -16.06 -7.45 -19.57
N THR A 57 -15.41 -6.59 -20.35
CA THR A 57 -14.63 -5.45 -19.89
C THR A 57 -15.46 -4.16 -19.96
N ASN A 58 -14.99 -3.11 -19.27
CA ASN A 58 -15.57 -1.77 -19.34
C ASN A 58 -17.08 -1.72 -19.04
N ASN A 59 -17.56 -2.54 -18.11
CA ASN A 59 -18.99 -2.68 -17.78
C ASN A 59 -19.88 -2.98 -19.00
N GLY A 60 -19.36 -3.66 -20.01
CA GLY A 60 -20.09 -3.96 -21.25
C GLY A 60 -20.18 -2.81 -22.25
N ILE A 61 -19.67 -1.62 -21.93
CA ILE A 61 -19.71 -0.47 -22.83
C ILE A 61 -18.75 -0.72 -24.01
N ASP A 62 -19.32 -0.72 -25.23
CA ASP A 62 -18.59 -0.88 -26.49
C ASP A 62 -18.33 0.46 -27.19
N SER A 63 -19.36 1.31 -27.23
CA SER A 63 -19.33 2.61 -27.89
C SER A 63 -20.33 3.56 -27.22
N PHE A 64 -20.27 4.84 -27.59
CA PHE A 64 -21.30 5.82 -27.22
C PHE A 64 -22.01 6.25 -28.49
N SER A 65 -23.29 5.91 -28.61
CA SER A 65 -24.01 6.03 -29.88
C SER A 65 -25.52 6.22 -29.70
N PHE A 66 -26.15 6.80 -30.72
CA PHE A 66 -27.59 7.00 -30.83
C PHE A 66 -28.12 6.46 -32.15
N SER A 67 -29.42 6.14 -32.20
CA SER A 67 -30.13 5.82 -33.43
C SER A 67 -31.63 6.11 -33.29
N GLU A 68 -32.25 6.65 -34.33
CA GLU A 68 -33.71 6.78 -34.43
C GLU A 68 -34.39 5.45 -34.83
N HIS A 69 -33.62 4.39 -35.05
CA HIS A 69 -34.17 3.09 -35.41
C HIS A 69 -35.08 2.55 -34.29
N LYS A 70 -36.27 2.04 -34.62
CA LYS A 70 -37.26 1.51 -33.65
C LYS A 70 -36.75 0.42 -32.68
N ASN A 71 -35.61 -0.20 -33.01
CA ASN A 71 -34.95 -1.21 -32.18
C ASN A 71 -33.89 -0.62 -31.24
N PHE A 72 -33.65 0.69 -31.28
CA PHE A 72 -32.78 1.40 -30.34
C PHE A 72 -33.52 1.60 -29.04
N ARG A 73 -33.32 0.64 -28.13
CA ARG A 73 -33.98 0.59 -26.82
C ARG A 73 -33.02 1.13 -25.77
N VAL A 74 -33.50 2.08 -24.99
CA VAL A 74 -32.76 2.72 -23.91
C VAL A 74 -33.42 2.36 -22.58
N PHE A 75 -32.60 2.08 -21.58
CA PHE A 75 -33.02 1.79 -20.22
C PHE A 75 -32.23 2.65 -19.26
N GLU A 76 -32.79 2.89 -18.08
CA GLU A 76 -32.18 3.70 -17.02
C GLU A 76 -32.30 2.97 -15.68
N ASN A 77 -31.29 3.16 -14.81
CA ASN A 77 -31.20 2.54 -13.49
C ASN A 77 -31.49 1.03 -13.46
N PHE A 78 -30.68 0.26 -14.20
CA PHE A 78 -30.91 -1.16 -14.41
C PHE A 78 -29.62 -2.00 -14.27
N ILE A 79 -29.77 -3.31 -14.09
CA ILE A 79 -28.67 -4.26 -14.22
C ILE A 79 -28.73 -4.89 -15.61
N SER A 80 -27.67 -4.74 -16.41
CA SER A 80 -27.51 -5.52 -17.63
C SER A 80 -27.07 -6.95 -17.30
N ILE A 81 -27.52 -7.93 -18.06
CA ILE A 81 -26.98 -9.29 -18.03
C ILE A 81 -26.85 -9.85 -19.46
N SER A 82 -25.64 -10.25 -19.83
CA SER A 82 -25.38 -10.86 -21.13
C SER A 82 -25.88 -12.31 -21.18
N PHE A 83 -26.02 -12.86 -22.38
CA PHE A 83 -26.34 -14.29 -22.55
C PHE A 83 -25.30 -15.26 -21.96
N MET A 84 -24.11 -14.76 -21.61
CA MET A 84 -23.05 -15.52 -20.91
C MET A 84 -23.08 -15.30 -19.39
N GLY A 85 -24.01 -14.50 -18.88
CA GLY A 85 -24.15 -14.22 -17.45
C GLY A 85 -23.26 -13.10 -16.91
N ASN A 86 -22.62 -12.31 -17.77
CA ASN A 86 -21.90 -11.11 -17.33
C ASN A 86 -22.91 -10.03 -16.99
N ALA A 87 -22.85 -9.53 -15.75
CA ALA A 87 -23.81 -8.55 -15.26
C ALA A 87 -23.13 -7.28 -14.73
N PHE A 88 -23.71 -6.13 -15.06
CA PHE A 88 -23.22 -4.79 -14.72
C PHE A 88 -24.36 -3.85 -14.33
N TYR A 89 -24.08 -2.90 -13.46
CA TYR A 89 -25.03 -1.89 -13.04
C TYR A 89 -24.86 -0.60 -13.85
N HIS A 90 -25.97 -0.05 -14.33
CA HIS A 90 -26.02 1.18 -15.10
C HIS A 90 -26.95 2.19 -14.40
N PRO A 91 -26.41 3.15 -13.62
CA PRO A 91 -27.20 4.20 -12.97
C PRO A 91 -27.63 5.32 -13.94
N TYR A 92 -27.29 5.19 -15.22
CA TYR A 92 -27.50 6.18 -16.28
C TYR A 92 -28.29 5.55 -17.44
N GLN A 93 -28.77 6.38 -18.35
CA GLN A 93 -29.40 5.93 -19.59
C GLN A 93 -28.39 5.20 -20.48
N ALA A 94 -28.72 3.98 -20.90
CA ALA A 94 -27.88 3.20 -21.81
C ALA A 94 -28.72 2.39 -22.80
N SER A 95 -28.21 2.24 -24.02
CA SER A 95 -28.81 1.35 -25.01
C SER A 95 -28.21 -0.05 -24.93
N LEU A 96 -29.02 -1.06 -25.23
CA LEU A 96 -28.57 -2.45 -25.22
C LEU A 96 -28.48 -3.03 -26.64
N ASP A 97 -27.41 -3.79 -26.90
CA ASP A 97 -27.31 -4.63 -28.09
C ASP A 97 -28.07 -5.95 -27.94
N MET A 98 -28.18 -6.71 -29.04
CA MET A 98 -28.78 -8.04 -28.97
C MET A 98 -28.08 -8.90 -27.89
N LYS A 99 -28.84 -9.81 -27.27
CA LYS A 99 -28.34 -10.76 -26.26
C LYS A 99 -27.83 -10.12 -24.96
N VAL A 100 -28.20 -8.87 -24.71
CA VAL A 100 -28.06 -8.20 -23.42
C VAL A 100 -29.44 -7.86 -22.89
N HIS A 101 -29.75 -8.34 -21.69
CA HIS A 101 -31.05 -8.19 -21.04
C HIS A 101 -30.97 -7.13 -19.94
N ALA A 102 -32.04 -6.36 -19.74
CA ALA A 102 -32.17 -5.40 -18.66
C ALA A 102 -33.02 -5.99 -17.53
N LEU A 103 -32.49 -5.93 -16.31
CA LEU A 103 -33.16 -6.23 -15.07
C LEU A 103 -33.48 -4.92 -14.36
N ILE A 104 -34.75 -4.52 -14.41
CA ILE A 104 -35.30 -3.31 -13.79
C ILE A 104 -36.19 -3.76 -12.62
N PRO A 105 -35.95 -3.34 -11.36
CA PRO A 105 -36.76 -3.84 -10.25
C PRO A 105 -38.17 -3.25 -10.23
N ILE A 106 -39.15 -4.02 -9.74
CA ILE A 106 -40.57 -3.64 -9.73
C ILE A 106 -40.90 -2.69 -8.57
N ASN A 107 -40.38 -2.96 -7.36
CA ASN A 107 -40.85 -2.34 -6.12
C ASN A 107 -39.77 -1.55 -5.36
N PHE A 108 -38.59 -1.34 -5.95
CA PHE A 108 -37.50 -0.61 -5.33
C PHE A 108 -36.57 -0.02 -6.38
N GLU A 109 -35.82 1.01 -6.00
CA GLU A 109 -34.78 1.57 -6.85
C GLU A 109 -33.43 0.90 -6.59
N LEU A 110 -32.67 0.71 -7.67
CA LEU A 110 -31.29 0.25 -7.55
C LEU A 110 -30.40 1.38 -7.03
N THR A 111 -29.71 1.11 -5.94
CA THR A 111 -28.51 1.86 -5.54
C THR A 111 -27.27 1.11 -6.01
N LYS A 112 -26.10 1.79 -6.05
CA LYS A 112 -24.83 1.13 -6.38
C LYS A 112 -24.57 -0.10 -5.51
N ASN A 113 -24.82 0.02 -4.20
CA ASN A 113 -24.53 -1.04 -3.24
C ASN A 113 -25.51 -2.19 -3.36
N LEU A 114 -26.79 -1.89 -3.46
CA LEU A 114 -27.83 -2.88 -3.69
C LEU A 114 -27.56 -3.66 -5.00
N SER A 115 -27.21 -2.94 -6.07
CA SER A 115 -26.89 -3.55 -7.36
C SER A 115 -25.69 -4.49 -7.30
N LEU A 116 -24.64 -4.15 -6.56
CA LEU A 116 -23.49 -5.03 -6.35
C LEU A 116 -23.89 -6.34 -5.65
N PHE A 117 -24.80 -6.26 -4.67
CA PHE A 117 -25.34 -7.44 -4.01
C PHE A 117 -26.10 -8.33 -5.00
N PHE A 118 -27.04 -7.76 -5.77
CA PHE A 118 -27.81 -8.49 -6.78
C PHE A 118 -26.92 -9.10 -7.86
N ILE A 119 -25.95 -8.34 -8.40
CA ILE A 119 -24.98 -8.85 -9.39
C ILE A 119 -24.20 -10.03 -8.82
N ARG A 120 -23.80 -9.98 -7.56
CA ARG A 120 -23.11 -11.10 -6.92
C ARG A 120 -24.01 -12.33 -6.81
N SER A 121 -25.26 -12.16 -6.38
CA SER A 121 -26.24 -13.25 -6.32
C SER A 121 -26.55 -13.85 -7.70
N LEU A 122 -26.69 -13.01 -8.73
CA LEU A 122 -26.90 -13.43 -10.12
C LEU A 122 -25.72 -14.26 -10.62
N LYS A 123 -24.48 -13.78 -10.44
CA LYS A 123 -23.26 -14.46 -10.90
C LYS A 123 -23.00 -15.79 -10.21
N ASN A 124 -23.54 -16.02 -9.01
CA ASN A 124 -23.44 -17.34 -8.37
C ASN A 124 -24.25 -18.41 -9.15
N ASN A 125 -25.25 -18.00 -9.93
CA ASN A 125 -26.10 -18.89 -10.73
C ASN A 125 -25.68 -18.99 -12.20
N THR A 126 -24.63 -18.28 -12.64
CA THR A 126 -24.23 -18.24 -14.06
C THR A 126 -23.23 -19.32 -14.47
N LYS A 127 -22.80 -20.20 -13.56
CA LYS A 127 -21.81 -21.27 -13.81
C LYS A 127 -22.24 -22.30 -14.87
N PHE A 128 -23.49 -22.26 -15.32
CA PHE A 128 -24.07 -23.25 -16.24
C PHE A 128 -24.21 -22.73 -17.68
N TYR A 129 -23.90 -21.46 -17.94
CA TYR A 129 -24.07 -20.86 -19.27
C TYR A 129 -22.81 -21.04 -20.13
N SER A 130 -23.02 -21.39 -21.39
CA SER A 130 -21.97 -21.55 -22.39
C SER A 130 -22.51 -21.15 -23.75
N TYR A 131 -21.67 -21.12 -24.79
CA TYR A 131 -22.15 -20.81 -26.13
C TYR A 131 -23.23 -21.79 -26.63
N GLY A 132 -23.21 -23.04 -26.14
CA GLY A 132 -24.23 -24.06 -26.41
C GLY A 132 -25.43 -24.04 -25.44
N ASN A 133 -25.39 -23.25 -24.37
CA ASN A 133 -26.45 -23.10 -23.38
C ASN A 133 -26.56 -21.63 -22.96
N GLN A 134 -27.20 -20.81 -23.82
CA GLN A 134 -27.23 -19.35 -23.69
C GLN A 134 -28.41 -18.92 -22.81
N LEU A 135 -28.17 -17.90 -21.98
CA LEU A 135 -29.23 -17.28 -21.20
C LEU A 135 -30.10 -16.38 -22.09
N SER A 136 -31.32 -16.81 -22.38
CA SER A 136 -32.28 -16.04 -23.20
C SER A 136 -33.18 -15.13 -22.36
N SER A 137 -33.84 -14.17 -23.03
CA SER A 137 -34.82 -13.28 -22.40
C SER A 137 -36.07 -14.04 -21.91
N THR A 138 -36.36 -15.22 -22.47
CA THR A 138 -37.46 -16.11 -22.04
C THR A 138 -37.06 -17.04 -20.89
N ASP A 139 -35.77 -17.37 -20.75
CA ASP A 139 -35.29 -18.20 -19.63
C ASP A 139 -35.15 -17.38 -18.35
N LEU A 140 -34.69 -16.12 -18.49
CA LEU A 140 -34.38 -15.23 -17.38
C LEU A 140 -35.54 -15.10 -16.36
N PRO A 141 -36.80 -14.86 -16.76
CA PRO A 141 -37.96 -14.76 -15.86
C PRO A 141 -38.12 -15.95 -14.90
N HIS A 142 -37.66 -17.13 -15.31
CA HIS A 142 -37.84 -18.38 -14.58
C HIS A 142 -36.62 -18.78 -13.74
N GLN A 143 -35.48 -18.12 -13.94
CA GLN A 143 -34.29 -18.32 -13.12
C GLN A 143 -34.57 -17.95 -11.68
N ARG A 144 -33.96 -18.70 -10.76
CA ARG A 144 -34.06 -18.44 -9.32
C ARG A 144 -32.79 -17.80 -8.81
N ILE A 145 -32.93 -16.87 -7.87
CA ILE A 145 -31.81 -16.28 -7.12
C ILE A 145 -32.10 -16.37 -5.63
N LEU A 146 -31.04 -16.58 -4.85
CA LEU A 146 -31.13 -16.63 -3.39
C LEU A 146 -30.86 -15.23 -2.84
N LEU A 147 -31.79 -14.72 -2.02
CA LEU A 147 -31.71 -13.37 -1.44
C LEU A 147 -32.15 -13.37 0.04
N PRO A 148 -31.62 -12.45 0.85
CA PRO A 148 -32.00 -12.33 2.25
C PRO A 148 -33.41 -11.73 2.40
N VAL A 149 -34.13 -12.17 3.43
CA VAL A 149 -35.48 -11.70 3.77
C VAL A 149 -35.55 -11.13 5.19
N ASN A 150 -36.47 -10.19 5.40
CA ASN A 150 -36.79 -9.64 6.71
C ASN A 150 -37.76 -10.57 7.48
N ASN A 151 -38.14 -10.18 8.69
CA ASN A 151 -39.09 -10.94 9.52
C ASN A 151 -40.47 -11.11 8.88
N ASP A 152 -40.85 -10.19 7.99
CA ASP A 152 -42.11 -10.23 7.22
C ASP A 152 -42.00 -11.09 5.96
N ARG A 153 -40.85 -11.74 5.74
CA ARG A 153 -40.55 -12.62 4.58
C ARG A 153 -40.45 -11.87 3.24
N GLU A 154 -40.28 -10.56 3.29
CA GLU A 154 -40.02 -9.69 2.15
C GLU A 154 -38.51 -9.51 1.95
N LEU A 155 -38.09 -9.02 0.77
CA LEU A 155 -36.67 -8.77 0.49
C LEU A 155 -36.05 -7.81 1.51
N HIS A 156 -34.94 -8.21 2.13
CA HIS A 156 -34.26 -7.39 3.12
C HIS A 156 -33.33 -6.36 2.46
N ILE A 157 -33.91 -5.39 1.74
CA ILE A 157 -33.17 -4.38 0.95
C ILE A 157 -32.13 -3.64 1.80
N GLN A 158 -32.53 -3.15 2.97
CA GLN A 158 -31.64 -2.39 3.87
C GLN A 158 -30.42 -3.20 4.31
N PHE A 159 -30.60 -4.50 4.62
CA PHE A 159 -29.49 -5.38 4.99
C PHE A 159 -28.51 -5.55 3.83
N MET A 160 -29.00 -5.82 2.60
CA MET A 160 -28.15 -5.99 1.42
C MET A 160 -27.31 -4.74 1.16
N GLU A 161 -27.93 -3.56 1.28
CA GLU A 161 -27.25 -2.29 1.08
C GLU A 161 -26.20 -2.00 2.16
N ASP A 162 -26.56 -2.15 3.44
CA ASP A 162 -25.65 -1.88 4.56
C ASP A 162 -24.52 -2.90 4.65
N TYR A 163 -24.78 -4.16 4.28
CA TYR A 163 -23.75 -5.20 4.19
C TYR A 163 -22.69 -4.84 3.16
N ILE A 164 -23.07 -4.42 1.94
CA ILE A 164 -22.10 -4.00 0.92
C ILE A 164 -21.33 -2.75 1.36
N LYS A 165 -21.98 -1.77 2.00
CA LYS A 165 -21.30 -0.59 2.56
C LYS A 165 -20.25 -0.98 3.61
N GLN A 166 -20.58 -1.91 4.50
CA GLN A 166 -19.65 -2.43 5.51
C GLN A 166 -18.44 -3.10 4.85
N GLU A 167 -18.66 -4.03 3.92
CA GLU A 167 -17.57 -4.77 3.27
C GLU A 167 -16.68 -3.85 2.44
N GLN A 168 -17.26 -2.86 1.74
CA GLN A 168 -16.49 -1.81 1.05
C GLN A 168 -15.60 -1.02 2.02
N LYS A 169 -16.14 -0.64 3.18
CA LYS A 169 -15.37 0.08 4.21
C LYS A 169 -14.20 -0.75 4.73
N GLU A 170 -14.39 -2.04 4.92
CA GLU A 170 -13.30 -2.93 5.37
C GLU A 170 -12.22 -3.13 4.30
N ILE A 171 -12.62 -3.28 3.04
CA ILE A 171 -11.68 -3.36 1.91
C ILE A 171 -10.90 -2.05 1.81
N ALA A 172 -11.58 -0.90 1.85
CA ALA A 172 -10.95 0.42 1.85
C ALA A 172 -9.93 0.56 2.99
N GLN A 173 -10.27 0.14 4.21
CA GLN A 173 -9.32 0.18 5.34
C GLN A 173 -8.11 -0.72 5.13
N LYS A 174 -8.29 -1.93 4.57
CA LYS A 174 -7.16 -2.83 4.24
C LYS A 174 -6.23 -2.18 3.20
N VAL A 175 -6.82 -1.51 2.21
CA VAL A 175 -6.06 -0.80 1.16
C VAL A 175 -5.30 0.39 1.76
N ILE A 176 -5.95 1.18 2.62
CA ILE A 176 -5.31 2.28 3.36
C ILE A 176 -4.10 1.75 4.12
N ASN A 177 -4.29 0.78 5.03
CA ASN A 177 -3.21 0.25 5.86
C ASN A 177 -2.01 -0.23 5.02
N TYR A 178 -2.29 -0.91 3.90
CA TYR A 178 -1.25 -1.38 2.99
C TYR A 178 -0.46 -0.21 2.35
N TYR A 179 -1.15 0.83 1.88
CA TYR A 179 -0.50 1.97 1.24
C TYR A 179 0.17 2.92 2.23
N GLU A 180 -0.36 3.07 3.45
CA GLU A 180 0.31 3.81 4.53
C GLU A 180 1.67 3.16 4.84
N GLN A 181 1.69 1.85 5.07
CA GLN A 181 2.92 1.12 5.34
C GLN A 181 3.91 1.25 4.17
N LYS A 182 3.44 1.12 2.94
CA LYS A 182 4.31 1.27 1.76
C LYS A 182 4.86 2.68 1.57
N LEU A 183 4.07 3.70 1.83
CA LEU A 183 4.50 5.10 1.74
C LEU A 183 5.56 5.41 2.79
N LEU A 184 5.37 4.86 4.00
CA LEU A 184 6.36 4.91 5.07
C LEU A 184 7.68 4.24 4.64
N GLU A 185 7.65 2.97 4.24
CA GLU A 185 8.84 2.22 3.78
C GLU A 185 9.58 2.98 2.66
N THR A 186 8.85 3.39 1.62
CA THR A 186 9.44 4.12 0.47
C THR A 186 10.02 5.47 0.87
N GLY A 187 9.30 6.20 1.73
CA GLY A 187 9.74 7.50 2.24
C GLY A 187 11.01 7.38 3.09
N PHE A 188 11.14 6.33 3.89
CA PHE A 188 12.33 6.12 4.72
C PHE A 188 13.56 5.69 3.92
N ASP A 189 13.40 4.84 2.91
CA ASP A 189 14.46 4.52 1.95
C ASP A 189 14.90 5.78 1.19
N LEU A 190 13.95 6.60 0.71
CA LEU A 190 14.27 7.89 0.09
C LEU A 190 15.06 8.81 1.03
N LEU A 191 14.74 8.81 2.33
CA LEU A 191 15.43 9.61 3.35
C LEU A 191 16.76 9.00 3.83
N GLY A 192 17.10 7.76 3.44
CA GLY A 192 18.34 7.07 3.84
C GLY A 192 18.33 6.60 5.30
N LEU A 193 17.15 6.30 5.87
CA LEU A 193 17.01 5.92 7.28
C LEU A 193 17.07 4.40 7.55
N GLU A 194 17.42 3.59 6.55
CA GLU A 194 17.49 2.12 6.67
C GLU A 194 18.94 1.59 6.66
N ASP A 195 19.87 2.30 6.02
CA ASP A 195 21.28 1.91 5.90
C ASP A 195 22.17 2.69 6.86
N VAL A 196 22.07 2.39 8.17
CA VAL A 196 22.93 3.03 9.18
C VAL A 196 23.75 2.00 9.92
N GLU A 197 25.07 2.20 9.92
CA GLU A 197 26.02 1.39 10.68
C GLU A 197 25.79 1.60 12.19
N TRP A 198 25.98 0.56 13.01
CA TRP A 198 25.80 0.63 14.46
C TRP A 198 27.12 0.38 15.18
N LYS A 199 27.45 1.20 16.17
CA LYS A 199 28.66 1.05 17.00
C LYS A 199 28.35 1.12 18.49
N HIS A 200 29.32 0.65 19.27
CA HIS A 200 29.27 0.64 20.71
C HIS A 200 29.81 1.95 21.29
N PHE A 201 29.01 2.61 22.13
CA PHE A 201 29.38 3.83 22.82
C PHE A 201 29.23 3.66 24.32
N LYS A 202 30.23 4.11 25.08
CA LYS A 202 30.10 4.22 26.53
C LYS A 202 29.19 5.40 26.87
N ILE A 203 28.27 5.25 27.81
CA ILE A 203 27.43 6.35 28.27
C ILE A 203 28.29 7.53 28.75
N GLY A 204 29.43 7.27 29.40
CA GLY A 204 30.37 8.31 29.84
C GLY A 204 31.00 9.12 28.69
N SER A 205 31.10 8.57 27.48
CA SER A 205 31.54 9.35 26.31
C SER A 205 30.39 10.11 25.63
N LEU A 206 29.14 9.71 25.88
CA LEU A 206 27.96 10.35 25.31
C LEU A 206 27.46 11.54 26.15
N PHE A 207 27.67 11.55 27.46
CA PHE A 207 27.06 12.54 28.34
C PHE A 207 28.06 13.20 29.28
N LYS A 208 27.94 14.52 29.42
CA LYS A 208 28.53 15.27 30.53
C LYS A 208 27.58 15.18 31.72
N PHE A 209 28.02 14.51 32.78
CA PHE A 209 27.21 14.37 33.99
C PHE A 209 27.29 15.60 34.89
N GLN A 210 26.15 16.02 35.43
CA GLN A 210 26.07 17.05 36.46
C GLN A 210 25.56 16.43 37.76
N ARG A 211 26.11 16.89 38.88
CA ARG A 211 25.56 16.66 40.22
C ARG A 211 25.19 17.98 40.86
N LYS A 212 23.99 18.03 41.43
CA LYS A 212 23.53 19.08 42.32
C LYS A 212 23.28 18.52 43.72
N PRO A 213 23.26 19.37 44.76
CA PRO A 213 22.73 18.99 46.06
C PRO A 213 21.33 18.39 45.90
N SER A 214 20.97 17.46 46.77
CA SER A 214 19.67 16.81 46.76
C SER A 214 19.07 16.83 48.16
N LYS A 215 17.75 16.95 48.24
CA LYS A 215 16.96 16.83 49.47
C LYS A 215 15.91 15.76 49.28
N GLY A 216 15.65 14.98 50.33
CA GLY A 216 14.52 14.05 50.34
C GLY A 216 13.19 14.81 50.24
N LEU A 217 12.16 14.15 49.71
CA LEU A 217 10.85 14.77 49.45
C LEU A 217 10.26 15.44 50.71
N ASN A 218 10.47 14.85 51.89
CA ASN A 218 10.01 15.39 53.18
C ASN A 218 10.61 16.77 53.55
N HIS A 219 11.65 17.23 52.83
CA HIS A 219 12.31 18.52 53.03
C HIS A 219 12.00 19.52 51.91
N LEU A 220 11.05 19.19 51.04
CA LEU A 220 10.55 20.01 49.94
C LEU A 220 9.06 20.26 50.14
N GLU A 221 8.59 21.42 49.69
CA GLU A 221 7.18 21.77 49.74
C GLU A 221 6.50 21.22 48.49
N ILE A 222 5.56 20.29 48.68
CA ILE A 222 4.75 19.71 47.61
C ILE A 222 3.68 20.72 47.21
N THR A 223 3.46 20.87 45.91
CA THR A 223 2.52 21.85 45.36
C THR A 223 1.78 21.30 44.15
N ASP A 224 0.47 21.52 44.10
CA ASP A 224 -0.38 21.16 42.96
C ASP A 224 -0.53 22.34 41.97
N LYS A 225 0.07 23.49 42.28
CA LYS A 225 -0.03 24.73 41.49
C LYS A 225 1.29 25.00 40.77
N ALA A 226 1.39 24.60 39.50
CA ALA A 226 2.52 24.92 38.61
C ALA A 226 3.92 24.62 39.19
N GLY A 227 4.04 23.55 39.99
CA GLY A 227 5.32 23.11 40.57
C GLY A 227 6.28 22.49 39.56
N ILE A 228 7.53 22.28 39.99
CA ILE A 228 8.57 21.62 39.20
C ILE A 228 8.57 20.11 39.48
N SER A 229 8.83 19.29 38.45
CA SER A 229 8.90 17.83 38.60
C SER A 229 10.00 17.42 39.60
N TYR A 230 9.65 16.58 40.58
CA TYR A 230 10.60 15.95 41.49
C TYR A 230 10.82 14.47 41.10
N LEU A 231 12.01 14.18 40.57
CA LEU A 231 12.39 12.86 40.06
C LEU A 231 13.00 11.97 41.14
N GLY A 232 12.58 10.72 41.15
CA GLY A 232 13.12 9.70 42.04
C GLY A 232 13.24 8.32 41.40
N ALA A 233 13.49 7.33 42.25
CA ALA A 233 13.70 5.94 41.86
C ALA A 233 12.37 5.24 41.50
N THR A 234 11.73 5.65 40.40
CA THR A 234 10.48 5.06 39.89
C THR A 234 10.54 4.89 38.37
N ASN A 235 9.97 3.80 37.87
CA ASN A 235 9.80 3.57 36.42
C ASN A 235 8.41 4.05 35.92
N ARG A 236 7.62 4.68 36.78
CA ARG A 236 6.30 5.23 36.45
C ARG A 236 6.40 6.73 36.17
N ASN A 237 5.39 7.27 35.48
CA ASN A 237 5.20 8.72 35.29
C ASN A 237 6.47 9.47 34.85
N ASN A 238 7.26 8.88 33.95
CA ASN A 238 8.52 9.46 33.47
C ASN A 238 9.51 9.84 34.61
N GLY A 239 9.57 9.01 35.67
CA GLY A 239 10.46 9.20 36.81
C GLY A 239 9.94 10.18 37.88
N VAL A 240 8.77 10.79 37.68
CA VAL A 240 8.22 11.82 38.56
C VAL A 240 7.52 11.19 39.77
N LEU A 241 7.96 11.55 40.98
CA LEU A 241 7.31 11.16 42.24
C LEU A 241 6.25 12.17 42.68
N ASN A 242 6.53 13.47 42.53
CA ASN A 242 5.63 14.55 42.90
C ASN A 242 6.02 15.87 42.18
N PHE A 243 5.21 16.91 42.37
CA PHE A 243 5.55 18.30 42.01
C PHE A 243 5.87 19.09 43.28
N VAL A 244 6.94 19.89 43.24
CA VAL A 244 7.43 20.66 44.39
C VAL A 244 7.68 22.11 44.02
N GLU A 245 7.73 22.99 45.02
CA GLU A 245 8.13 24.38 44.81
C GLU A 245 9.58 24.48 44.30
N PRO A 246 9.87 25.30 43.27
CA PRO A 246 11.20 25.42 42.70
C PRO A 246 12.23 25.95 43.72
N ARG A 247 13.42 25.35 43.73
CA ARG A 247 14.59 25.84 44.48
C ARG A 247 15.80 25.88 43.56
N GLU A 248 16.23 27.08 43.16
CA GLU A 248 17.21 27.30 42.09
C GLU A 248 18.49 26.46 42.22
N GLU A 249 18.97 26.28 43.45
CA GLU A 249 20.17 25.51 43.74
C GLU A 249 20.02 24.01 43.42
N LEU A 250 18.80 23.48 43.46
CA LEU A 250 18.47 22.06 43.25
C LEU A 250 18.00 21.75 41.81
N ILE A 251 17.68 22.77 41.01
CA ILE A 251 17.08 22.60 39.67
C ILE A 251 18.11 22.14 38.64
N TYR A 252 17.92 20.96 38.07
CA TYR A 252 18.55 20.55 36.82
C TYR A 252 17.84 21.19 35.64
N LYS A 253 18.61 21.60 34.64
CA LYS A 253 18.04 22.12 33.39
C LYS A 253 17.47 20.98 32.56
N GLY A 254 16.38 21.29 31.86
CA GLY A 254 15.75 20.40 30.90
C GLY A 254 16.65 20.09 29.70
N ASN A 255 16.09 19.36 28.74
CA ASN A 255 16.82 18.74 27.64
C ASN A 255 17.99 17.88 28.14
N SER A 256 17.69 16.93 29.02
CA SER A 256 18.67 16.03 29.63
C SER A 256 18.12 14.62 29.84
N VAL A 257 19.01 13.67 30.09
CA VAL A 257 18.65 12.29 30.45
C VAL A 257 18.92 12.06 31.92
N ALA A 258 17.88 11.66 32.66
CA ALA A 258 17.97 11.26 34.05
C ALA A 258 18.09 9.73 34.14
N PHE A 259 19.21 9.27 34.68
CA PHE A 259 19.55 7.85 34.85
C PHE A 259 19.25 7.41 36.27
N ILE A 260 18.33 6.46 36.42
CA ILE A 260 17.93 5.90 37.71
C ILE A 260 18.98 4.88 38.17
N ARG A 261 19.64 5.17 39.29
CA ARG A 261 20.74 4.34 39.81
C ARG A 261 20.30 3.33 40.86
N ASN A 262 19.15 3.53 41.49
CA ASN A 262 18.67 2.75 42.62
C ASN A 262 17.15 2.57 42.56
N GLY A 263 16.59 1.73 43.43
CA GLY A 263 15.15 1.47 43.56
C GLY A 263 14.70 0.10 43.07
N GLU A 264 13.81 -0.52 43.84
CA GLU A 264 13.22 -1.82 43.53
C GLU A 264 12.41 -1.73 42.22
N GLY A 265 12.78 -2.52 41.20
CA GLY A 265 12.11 -2.54 39.90
C GLY A 265 12.42 -1.38 38.93
N SER A 266 12.94 -0.26 39.43
CA SER A 266 13.31 0.93 38.63
C SER A 266 14.82 1.05 38.35
N MET A 267 15.64 0.22 38.98
CA MET A 267 17.09 0.32 38.83
C MET A 267 17.54 0.11 37.38
N GLY A 268 18.33 1.07 36.88
CA GLY A 268 18.83 1.10 35.51
C GLY A 268 17.89 1.69 34.46
N TYR A 269 16.67 2.11 34.84
CA TYR A 269 15.80 2.88 33.94
C TYR A 269 16.45 4.22 33.57
N SER A 270 16.14 4.73 32.39
CA SER A 270 16.58 6.06 31.96
C SER A 270 15.40 6.85 31.41
N VAL A 271 15.28 8.13 31.74
CA VAL A 271 14.16 8.98 31.30
C VAL A 271 14.65 10.28 30.70
N TYR A 272 14.04 10.70 29.60
CA TYR A 272 14.31 11.99 28.98
C TYR A 272 13.43 13.06 29.61
N LYS A 273 14.02 14.21 29.96
CA LYS A 273 13.32 15.37 30.53
C LYS A 273 13.50 16.57 29.61
N LYS A 274 12.39 17.08 29.10
CA LYS A 274 12.36 18.29 28.26
C LYS A 274 12.41 19.54 29.13
N GLU A 275 11.65 19.49 30.21
CA GLU A 275 11.46 20.53 31.22
C GLU A 275 12.55 20.50 32.30
N ASP A 276 12.75 21.63 32.97
CA ASP A 276 13.57 21.72 34.18
C ASP A 276 12.96 20.84 35.30
N PHE A 277 13.81 20.26 36.15
CA PHE A 277 13.37 19.36 37.21
C PHE A 277 14.30 19.34 38.42
N ILE A 278 13.83 18.82 39.55
CA ILE A 278 14.63 18.51 40.74
C ILE A 278 14.75 16.98 40.85
N ALA A 279 15.88 16.45 41.33
CA ALA A 279 16.07 15.01 41.44
C ALA A 279 16.64 14.57 42.79
N THR A 280 16.29 13.35 43.21
CA THR A 280 16.90 12.66 44.33
C THR A 280 18.38 12.33 44.07
N GLN A 281 19.12 12.02 45.13
CA GLN A 281 20.51 11.54 45.04
C GLN A 281 20.66 10.21 44.29
N ASP A 282 19.58 9.46 44.07
CA ASP A 282 19.57 8.19 43.33
C ASP A 282 19.53 8.39 41.81
N ILE A 283 19.50 9.64 41.35
CA ILE A 283 19.51 10.00 39.93
C ILE A 283 20.87 10.58 39.55
N SER A 284 21.35 10.24 38.36
CA SER A 284 22.43 10.97 37.68
C SER A 284 21.87 11.64 36.44
N VAL A 285 22.23 12.91 36.20
CA VAL A 285 21.71 13.69 35.07
C VAL A 285 22.82 13.92 34.05
N GLY A 286 22.61 13.45 32.83
CA GLY A 286 23.55 13.56 31.71
C GLY A 286 23.07 14.56 30.66
N TYR A 287 23.99 15.39 30.18
CA TYR A 287 23.76 16.38 29.13
C TYR A 287 24.63 16.12 27.90
N ASN A 288 24.11 16.41 26.71
CA ASN A 288 24.89 16.46 25.47
C ASN A 288 24.37 17.63 24.61
N LYS A 289 25.28 18.35 23.94
CA LYS A 289 24.96 19.48 23.06
C LYS A 289 24.07 19.11 21.86
N ASN A 290 24.11 17.85 21.43
CA ASN A 290 23.33 17.31 20.32
C ASN A 290 22.00 16.69 20.80
N LEU A 291 21.76 16.63 22.11
CA LEU A 291 20.54 16.03 22.67
C LEU A 291 19.33 16.91 22.33
N ASN A 292 18.23 16.27 21.94
CA ASN A 292 16.91 16.85 21.81
C ASN A 292 15.87 15.83 22.30
N GLN A 293 14.59 16.19 22.22
CA GLN A 293 13.49 15.33 22.65
C GLN A 293 13.50 13.96 22.00
N TYR A 294 13.68 13.91 20.70
CA TYR A 294 13.53 12.69 19.91
C TYR A 294 14.72 11.76 20.07
N ASN A 295 15.95 12.25 19.91
CA ASN A 295 17.12 11.41 20.13
C ASN A 295 17.29 11.04 21.63
N GLY A 296 16.80 11.86 22.56
CA GLY A 296 16.75 11.52 23.98
C GLY A 296 15.80 10.35 24.27
N MET A 297 14.61 10.35 23.67
CA MET A 297 13.69 9.21 23.74
C MET A 297 14.26 7.95 23.09
N PHE A 298 14.96 8.08 21.96
CA PHE A 298 15.66 6.96 21.32
C PHE A 298 16.68 6.33 22.26
N ILE A 299 17.59 7.15 22.80
CA ILE A 299 18.69 6.69 23.64
C ILE A 299 18.17 6.06 24.94
N THR A 300 17.14 6.63 25.55
CA THR A 300 16.52 6.05 26.76
C THR A 300 15.86 4.70 26.48
N THR A 301 15.22 4.54 25.32
CA THR A 301 14.67 3.26 24.86
C THR A 301 15.77 2.21 24.67
N VAL A 302 16.93 2.57 24.11
CA VAL A 302 18.08 1.66 23.98
C VAL A 302 18.68 1.33 25.34
N ALA A 303 18.84 2.32 26.22
CA ALA A 303 19.37 2.13 27.57
C ALA A 303 18.50 1.17 28.40
N ASP A 304 17.18 1.22 28.25
CA ASP A 304 16.26 0.33 28.95
C ASP A 304 16.43 -1.15 28.55
N ARG A 305 16.96 -1.44 27.36
CA ARG A 305 17.20 -2.82 26.91
C ARG A 305 18.42 -3.45 27.59
N VAL A 306 19.41 -2.66 28.02
CA VAL A 306 20.67 -3.16 28.61
C VAL A 306 20.69 -3.15 30.13
N ARG A 307 19.60 -2.69 30.77
CA ARG A 307 19.52 -2.54 32.23
C ARG A 307 19.34 -3.86 33.01
N GLY A 308 18.98 -4.96 32.35
CA GLY A 308 18.65 -6.24 32.98
C GLY A 308 19.76 -6.88 33.81
N LYS A 309 21.00 -6.38 33.69
CA LYS A 309 22.16 -6.77 34.53
C LYS A 309 22.14 -6.22 35.96
N TYR A 310 21.32 -5.19 36.24
CA TYR A 310 21.28 -4.57 37.57
C TYR A 310 20.21 -5.20 38.45
N ASN A 311 20.57 -5.41 39.72
CA ASN A 311 19.68 -5.95 40.76
C ASN A 311 20.11 -5.44 42.14
N PHE A 312 19.43 -5.86 43.20
CA PHE A 312 19.74 -5.41 44.57
C PHE A 312 21.18 -5.67 45.01
N GLY A 313 21.78 -6.80 44.61
CA GLY A 313 23.18 -7.14 44.88
C GLY A 313 24.17 -6.47 43.92
N TYR A 314 23.69 -6.03 42.74
CA TYR A 314 24.51 -5.39 41.71
C TYR A 314 23.88 -4.07 41.25
N LYS A 315 23.93 -3.05 42.12
CA LYS A 315 23.33 -1.74 41.88
C LYS A 315 24.06 -0.93 40.80
N ARG A 316 23.34 -0.08 40.07
CA ARG A 316 23.97 0.88 39.15
C ARG A 316 24.60 2.01 39.99
N ASN A 317 25.89 2.28 39.80
CA ASN A 317 26.57 3.41 40.43
C ASN A 317 27.15 4.32 39.33
N GLN A 318 27.77 5.44 39.69
CA GLN A 318 28.27 6.41 38.71
C GLN A 318 29.29 5.78 37.75
N GLN A 319 30.28 5.05 38.28
CA GLN A 319 31.33 4.41 37.47
C GLN A 319 30.75 3.33 36.55
N ARG A 320 29.77 2.55 37.02
CA ARG A 320 29.06 1.54 36.23
C ARG A 320 28.20 2.16 35.14
N LEU A 321 27.52 3.26 35.45
CA LEU A 321 26.75 4.05 34.49
C LEU A 321 27.66 4.57 33.38
N GLU A 322 28.79 5.20 33.71
CA GLU A 322 29.72 5.74 32.71
C GLU A 322 30.34 4.67 31.81
N ASN A 323 30.58 3.47 32.34
CA ASN A 323 31.12 2.34 31.57
C ASN A 323 30.05 1.48 30.89
N GLU A 324 28.77 1.82 31.03
CA GLU A 324 27.70 1.12 30.36
C GLU A 324 27.75 1.38 28.86
N ILE A 325 27.60 0.32 28.06
CA ILE A 325 27.71 0.38 26.61
C ILE A 325 26.30 0.39 26.00
N LEU A 326 26.05 1.36 25.13
CA LEU A 326 24.89 1.42 24.25
C LEU A 326 25.31 1.13 22.82
N THR A 327 24.48 0.40 22.08
CA THR A 327 24.65 0.22 20.63
C THR A 327 23.78 1.25 19.94
N LEU A 328 24.39 2.20 19.24
CA LEU A 328 23.72 3.34 18.61
C LEU A 328 24.11 3.46 17.12
N PRO A 329 23.23 4.05 16.28
CA PRO A 329 23.54 4.33 14.89
C PRO A 329 24.68 5.34 14.77
N VAL A 330 25.50 5.25 13.72
CA VAL A 330 26.64 6.15 13.49
C VAL A 330 26.54 6.95 12.19
N ASP A 331 27.06 8.17 12.23
CA ASP A 331 27.25 8.99 11.03
C ASP A 331 28.49 8.53 10.24
N GLU A 332 28.74 9.15 9.09
CA GLU A 332 29.89 8.87 8.21
C GLU A 332 31.25 9.01 8.93
N ASN A 333 31.30 9.78 10.02
CA ASN A 333 32.49 9.99 10.82
C ASN A 333 32.63 8.98 11.98
N GLY A 334 31.70 8.02 12.10
CA GLY A 334 31.65 7.04 13.17
C GLY A 334 31.17 7.58 14.52
N ASN A 335 30.65 8.81 14.57
CA ASN A 335 30.05 9.38 15.78
C ASN A 335 28.57 8.99 15.89
N PRO A 336 27.93 9.07 17.07
CA PRO A 336 26.50 8.79 17.19
C PRO A 336 25.67 9.67 16.23
N HIS A 337 24.80 9.05 15.45
CA HIS A 337 23.99 9.74 14.45
C HIS A 337 22.76 10.41 15.08
N TRP A 338 22.97 11.57 15.71
CA TRP A 338 21.93 12.28 16.49
C TRP A 338 20.69 12.68 15.68
N ASP A 339 20.89 13.08 14.42
CA ASP A 339 19.81 13.45 13.51
C ASP A 339 18.96 12.23 13.11
N TYR A 340 19.60 11.11 12.75
CA TYR A 340 18.93 9.84 12.49
C TYR A 340 18.04 9.42 13.67
N MET A 341 18.60 9.38 14.89
CA MET A 341 17.86 8.98 16.08
C MET A 341 16.63 9.88 16.31
N SER A 342 16.75 11.16 15.97
CA SER A 342 15.65 12.12 16.07
C SER A 342 14.56 11.83 15.06
N LYS A 343 14.93 11.73 13.77
CA LYS A 343 14.01 11.42 12.66
C LYS A 343 13.33 10.07 12.84
N PHE A 344 14.04 9.07 13.38
CA PHE A 344 13.48 7.76 13.66
C PHE A 344 12.40 7.79 14.75
N MET A 345 12.62 8.52 15.85
CA MET A 345 11.60 8.64 16.89
C MET A 345 10.42 9.51 16.45
N GLN A 346 10.68 10.54 15.64
CA GLN A 346 9.62 11.28 14.96
C GLN A 346 8.80 10.34 14.05
N LYS A 347 9.42 9.43 13.30
CA LYS A 347 8.75 8.38 12.51
C LYS A 347 7.80 7.54 13.36
N ILE A 348 8.25 7.02 14.51
CA ILE A 348 7.41 6.18 15.40
C ILE A 348 6.27 7.00 16.02
N GLU A 349 6.52 8.26 16.37
CA GLU A 349 5.47 9.15 16.88
C GLU A 349 4.46 9.48 15.78
N ALA A 350 4.92 9.64 14.54
CA ALA A 350 4.12 9.97 13.38
C ALA A 350 3.29 8.77 12.88
N GLU A 351 3.72 7.52 13.06
CA GLU A 351 2.85 6.33 12.88
C GLU A 351 1.58 6.34 13.75
N LYS A 352 1.50 7.25 14.75
CA LYS A 352 0.30 7.46 15.58
C LYS A 352 -0.50 8.71 15.22
N LEU A 353 -0.05 9.52 14.25
CA LEU A 353 -0.67 10.79 13.87
C LEU A 353 -0.75 10.88 12.33
N GLU A 354 -1.99 11.03 11.84
CA GLU A 354 -2.41 11.26 10.44
C GLU A 354 -1.51 12.22 9.62
N LYS A 355 -0.72 13.08 10.28
CA LYS A 355 0.22 14.06 9.72
C LYS A 355 1.55 13.50 9.20
N ALA A 356 1.90 12.25 9.51
CA ALA A 356 3.17 11.64 9.06
C ALA A 356 3.26 11.47 7.54
N LEU A 357 2.17 11.00 6.95
CA LEU A 357 2.09 10.65 5.53
C LEU A 357 2.09 11.91 4.68
N GLU A 358 1.37 12.94 5.14
CA GLU A 358 1.37 14.27 4.55
C GLU A 358 2.77 14.89 4.59
N TYR A 359 3.46 14.82 5.73
CA TYR A 359 4.85 15.29 5.82
C TYR A 359 5.81 14.54 4.90
N ILE A 360 5.72 13.19 4.81
CA ILE A 360 6.54 12.40 3.88
C ILE A 360 6.24 12.78 2.43
N TYR A 361 4.96 12.97 2.10
CA TYR A 361 4.55 13.42 0.76
C TYR A 361 5.11 14.83 0.47
N GLU A 362 4.94 15.79 1.37
CA GLU A 362 5.50 17.14 1.22
C GLU A 362 7.01 17.13 1.07
N LEU A 363 7.74 16.35 1.88
CA LEU A 363 9.18 16.17 1.73
C LEU A 363 9.56 15.52 0.40
N ALA A 364 8.80 14.52 -0.06
CA ALA A 364 9.04 13.88 -1.35
C ALA A 364 8.82 14.87 -2.51
N VAL A 365 7.78 15.71 -2.43
CA VAL A 365 7.53 16.79 -3.38
C VAL A 365 8.66 17.82 -3.34
N LEU A 366 9.09 18.28 -2.16
CA LEU A 366 10.21 19.19 -2.00
C LEU A 366 11.52 18.61 -2.57
N ARG A 367 11.80 17.33 -2.29
CA ARG A 367 12.94 16.62 -2.90
C ARG A 367 12.78 16.49 -4.41
N GLY A 368 11.56 16.30 -4.91
CA GLY A 368 11.27 16.30 -6.34
C GLY A 368 11.52 17.64 -7.01
N LEU A 369 11.25 18.75 -6.32
CA LEU A 369 11.57 20.11 -6.78
C LEU A 369 13.08 20.41 -6.75
N GLN A 370 13.82 19.79 -5.83
CA GLN A 370 15.29 19.87 -5.77
C GLN A 370 15.98 18.94 -6.77
N LEU A 371 15.30 17.85 -7.15
CA LEU A 371 15.78 16.93 -8.18
C LEU A 371 15.62 17.59 -9.55
N GLN A 372 16.66 17.52 -10.36
CA GLN A 372 16.63 18.05 -11.72
C GLN A 372 15.46 17.42 -12.50
N SER A 373 14.68 18.26 -13.21
CA SER A 373 13.57 17.77 -14.03
C SER A 373 14.06 16.82 -15.13
N LEU A 374 13.19 15.99 -15.70
CA LEU A 374 13.59 15.09 -16.79
C LEU A 374 14.10 15.88 -18.00
N GLU A 375 13.54 17.07 -18.22
CA GLU A 375 13.86 17.99 -19.31
C GLU A 375 15.22 18.65 -19.15
N GLU A 376 15.62 18.95 -17.91
CA GLU A 376 16.92 19.55 -17.60
C GLU A 376 18.01 18.50 -17.41
N LYS A 377 17.65 17.27 -17.05
CA LYS A 377 18.61 16.18 -16.82
C LYS A 377 19.35 15.85 -18.11
N GLU A 378 20.65 15.57 -18.00
CA GLU A 378 21.43 15.08 -19.12
C GLU A 378 21.17 13.60 -19.37
N TRP A 379 21.04 13.23 -20.65
CA TRP A 379 20.74 11.87 -21.08
C TRP A 379 21.71 11.41 -22.15
N LYS A 380 21.96 10.09 -22.17
CA LYS A 380 22.84 9.48 -23.16
C LYS A 380 22.24 8.18 -23.70
N GLU A 381 22.58 7.85 -24.93
CA GLU A 381 22.24 6.57 -25.54
C GLU A 381 23.18 5.46 -25.05
N PHE A 382 22.61 4.32 -24.69
CA PHE A 382 23.32 3.10 -24.31
C PHE A 382 22.80 1.92 -25.12
N TRP A 383 23.69 1.08 -25.64
CA TRP A 383 23.26 -0.24 -26.09
C TRP A 383 22.89 -1.08 -24.87
N LEU A 384 21.75 -1.78 -24.91
CA LEU A 384 21.36 -2.65 -23.80
C LEU A 384 22.46 -3.67 -23.46
N GLU A 385 23.16 -4.21 -24.47
CA GLU A 385 24.25 -5.16 -24.20
C GLU A 385 25.42 -4.57 -23.41
N ASP A 386 25.60 -3.25 -23.38
CA ASP A 386 26.66 -2.61 -22.62
C ASP A 386 26.34 -2.54 -21.14
N ILE A 387 25.06 -2.36 -20.80
CA ILE A 387 24.58 -2.02 -19.45
C ILE A 387 23.87 -3.18 -18.75
N VAL A 388 23.32 -4.15 -19.50
CA VAL A 388 22.62 -5.31 -18.94
C VAL A 388 23.10 -6.65 -19.49
N SER A 389 22.89 -7.70 -18.70
CA SER A 389 22.97 -9.10 -19.14
C SER A 389 21.58 -9.62 -19.49
N VAL A 390 21.49 -10.44 -20.55
CA VAL A 390 20.24 -10.99 -21.07
C VAL A 390 20.33 -12.51 -21.06
N SER A 391 19.51 -13.15 -20.23
CA SER A 391 19.40 -14.60 -20.09
C SER A 391 18.06 -15.11 -20.59
N SER A 392 17.98 -16.35 -21.07
CA SER A 392 16.70 -16.93 -21.51
C SER A 392 15.97 -17.61 -20.35
N GLY A 393 14.65 -17.67 -20.44
CA GLY A 393 13.85 -18.63 -19.69
C GLY A 393 13.92 -20.03 -20.29
N VAL A 394 13.09 -20.95 -19.78
CA VAL A 394 13.07 -22.36 -20.14
C VAL A 394 11.65 -22.78 -20.49
N ARG A 395 11.48 -23.49 -21.61
CA ARG A 395 10.19 -24.00 -22.06
C ARG A 395 9.63 -24.99 -21.03
N LEU A 396 8.41 -24.73 -20.56
CA LEU A 396 7.66 -25.62 -19.67
C LEU A 396 6.23 -25.72 -20.17
N THR A 397 5.83 -26.88 -20.68
CA THR A 397 4.49 -27.11 -21.22
C THR A 397 3.49 -27.29 -20.08
N LYS A 398 2.20 -26.98 -20.31
CA LYS A 398 1.14 -27.17 -19.30
C LYS A 398 1.07 -28.58 -18.74
N ALA A 399 1.32 -29.60 -19.57
CA ALA A 399 1.33 -31.00 -19.13
C ALA A 399 2.45 -31.31 -18.12
N ASN A 400 3.54 -30.55 -18.14
CA ASN A 400 4.70 -30.75 -17.28
C ASN A 400 4.72 -29.79 -16.07
N GLN A 401 3.71 -28.91 -15.95
CA GLN A 401 3.60 -28.01 -14.81
C GLN A 401 3.07 -28.77 -13.60
N GLU A 402 3.82 -28.68 -12.51
CA GLU A 402 3.43 -29.18 -11.19
C GLU A 402 2.83 -28.01 -10.42
N LYS A 403 1.54 -28.07 -10.07
CA LYS A 403 0.86 -27.00 -9.34
C LYS A 403 1.58 -26.67 -8.03
N GLY A 404 1.79 -25.39 -7.76
CA GLY A 404 2.54 -24.94 -6.59
C GLY A 404 2.29 -23.47 -6.27
N SER A 405 3.25 -22.84 -5.58
CA SER A 405 3.18 -21.44 -5.15
C SER A 405 4.25 -20.53 -5.76
N ARG A 406 5.21 -21.07 -6.54
CA ARG A 406 6.21 -20.26 -7.23
C ARG A 406 5.61 -19.66 -8.50
N PRO A 407 5.73 -18.34 -8.73
CA PRO A 407 5.26 -17.74 -9.98
C PRO A 407 6.00 -18.30 -11.20
N PHE A 408 5.24 -18.70 -12.23
CA PHE A 408 5.74 -18.99 -13.56
C PHE A 408 5.44 -17.80 -14.49
N ILE A 409 6.50 -17.13 -14.91
CA ILE A 409 6.43 -15.91 -15.73
C ILE A 409 6.35 -16.30 -17.20
N GLY A 410 5.23 -15.98 -17.83
CA GLY A 410 4.95 -16.20 -19.24
C GLY A 410 4.80 -14.89 -20.01
N SER A 411 4.58 -14.99 -21.32
CA SER A 411 4.54 -13.86 -22.25
C SER A 411 3.20 -13.10 -22.29
N SER A 412 2.64 -12.81 -21.10
CA SER A 412 1.41 -12.02 -20.93
C SER A 412 1.73 -10.57 -20.57
N ASP A 413 0.84 -9.65 -20.96
CA ASP A 413 0.81 -8.25 -20.51
C ASP A 413 0.03 -8.04 -19.21
N SER A 414 -0.61 -9.10 -18.71
CA SER A 414 -1.52 -9.08 -17.58
C SER A 414 -0.87 -9.71 -16.37
N ASN A 415 -1.34 -9.37 -15.16
CA ASN A 415 -0.88 -9.97 -13.89
C ASN A 415 0.66 -9.97 -13.71
N ASN A 416 1.33 -8.92 -14.16
CA ASN A 416 2.80 -8.85 -14.18
C ASN A 416 3.48 -10.02 -14.93
N GLY A 417 2.84 -10.58 -15.95
CA GLY A 417 3.36 -11.74 -16.68
C GLY A 417 3.24 -13.06 -15.92
N VAL A 418 2.71 -13.08 -14.70
CA VAL A 418 2.44 -14.34 -13.97
C VAL A 418 1.28 -15.04 -14.65
N THR A 419 1.58 -16.19 -15.25
CA THR A 419 0.59 -16.99 -15.99
C THR A 419 0.10 -18.20 -15.20
N GLU A 420 0.94 -18.75 -14.33
CA GLU A 420 0.62 -19.90 -13.47
C GLU A 420 1.43 -19.85 -12.16
N PHE A 421 1.07 -20.69 -11.20
CA PHE A 421 1.86 -20.96 -9.99
C PHE A 421 2.24 -22.43 -9.92
N VAL A 422 3.54 -22.71 -9.80
CA VAL A 422 4.11 -24.05 -9.96
C VAL A 422 5.11 -24.40 -8.84
N ASN A 423 5.44 -25.68 -8.68
CA ASN A 423 6.51 -26.17 -7.81
C ASN A 423 7.80 -26.48 -8.58
N ASN A 424 7.73 -26.57 -9.92
CA ASN A 424 8.87 -26.87 -10.78
C ASN A 424 10.06 -25.92 -10.52
N ARG A 425 11.27 -26.47 -10.60
CA ARG A 425 12.53 -25.72 -10.71
C ARG A 425 13.19 -26.06 -12.04
N ASN A 426 13.87 -25.10 -12.62
CA ASN A 426 14.66 -25.28 -13.83
C ASN A 426 15.78 -24.21 -13.88
N ALA A 427 16.56 -24.19 -14.96
CA ALA A 427 17.66 -23.23 -15.14
C ALA A 427 17.19 -21.76 -15.29
N SER A 428 15.89 -21.49 -15.34
CA SER A 428 15.34 -20.14 -15.33
C SER A 428 14.90 -19.64 -13.95
N LEU A 429 15.21 -20.38 -12.88
CA LEU A 429 14.99 -19.91 -11.51
C LEU A 429 15.77 -18.61 -11.26
N ASP A 430 15.07 -17.58 -10.81
CA ASP A 430 15.66 -16.24 -10.64
C ASP A 430 14.89 -15.37 -9.63
N SER A 431 15.49 -14.25 -9.21
CA SER A 431 14.88 -13.26 -8.30
C SER A 431 15.57 -11.90 -8.45
N ASN A 432 14.89 -10.81 -8.08
CA ASN A 432 15.38 -9.44 -8.28
C ASN A 432 15.77 -9.19 -9.74
N VAL A 433 14.84 -9.49 -10.66
CA VAL A 433 15.08 -9.60 -12.09
C VAL A 433 13.99 -8.88 -12.88
N LEU A 434 14.36 -8.31 -14.03
CA LEU A 434 13.39 -7.76 -14.98
C LEU A 434 13.09 -8.79 -16.08
N GLY A 435 11.85 -9.29 -16.11
CA GLY A 435 11.37 -10.19 -17.17
C GLY A 435 10.87 -9.39 -18.36
N VAL A 436 11.36 -9.65 -19.56
CA VAL A 436 10.97 -8.99 -20.82
C VAL A 436 10.46 -9.98 -21.84
N ASN A 437 9.21 -9.82 -22.25
CA ASN A 437 8.58 -10.65 -23.26
C ASN A 437 9.22 -10.39 -24.63
N TYR A 438 9.85 -11.40 -25.23
CA TYR A 438 10.32 -11.28 -26.60
C TYR A 438 9.28 -11.75 -27.63
N ASN A 439 8.31 -12.54 -27.19
CA ASN A 439 7.21 -13.11 -27.97
C ASN A 439 5.88 -12.89 -27.21
N GLY A 440 4.74 -13.23 -27.81
CA GLY A 440 3.43 -12.98 -27.21
C GLY A 440 3.14 -11.48 -27.12
N SER A 441 2.89 -10.96 -25.93
CA SER A 441 2.82 -9.52 -25.68
C SER A 441 4.24 -8.91 -25.73
N VAL A 442 4.75 -8.70 -26.94
CA VAL A 442 6.15 -8.30 -27.21
C VAL A 442 6.52 -6.98 -26.51
N VAL A 443 7.72 -6.92 -25.94
CA VAL A 443 8.32 -5.82 -25.17
C VAL A 443 7.72 -5.59 -23.79
N GLU A 444 6.53 -6.12 -23.50
CA GLU A 444 5.97 -6.05 -22.15
C GLU A 444 6.93 -6.66 -21.15
N ASN A 445 7.10 -5.95 -20.03
CA ASN A 445 8.11 -6.33 -19.06
C ASN A 445 7.73 -5.96 -17.63
N PHE A 446 8.20 -6.78 -16.69
CA PHE A 446 7.82 -6.71 -15.29
C PHE A 446 9.00 -7.02 -14.39
N TYR A 447 9.11 -6.25 -13.31
CA TYR A 447 10.09 -6.48 -12.27
C TYR A 447 9.58 -7.53 -11.28
N HIS A 448 10.44 -8.50 -10.94
CA HIS A 448 10.13 -9.60 -10.05
C HIS A 448 11.09 -9.61 -8.85
N PRO A 449 10.68 -9.08 -7.69
CA PRO A 449 11.52 -9.08 -6.48
C PRO A 449 11.61 -10.45 -5.79
N TYR A 450 10.76 -11.40 -6.18
CA TYR A 450 10.61 -12.73 -5.57
C TYR A 450 11.21 -13.84 -6.45
N GLU A 451 11.48 -15.00 -5.84
CA GLU A 451 11.88 -16.21 -6.56
C GLU A 451 10.79 -16.64 -7.56
N CYS A 452 11.14 -16.78 -8.83
CA CYS A 452 10.24 -17.21 -9.90
C CYS A 452 11.00 -17.99 -10.99
N ILE A 453 10.26 -18.65 -11.89
CA ILE A 453 10.83 -19.26 -13.10
C ILE A 453 10.18 -18.67 -14.34
N PHE A 454 10.92 -18.61 -15.45
CA PHE A 454 10.52 -17.93 -16.68
C PHE A 454 10.32 -18.92 -17.82
N SER A 455 9.28 -18.72 -18.62
CA SER A 455 9.09 -19.43 -19.89
C SER A 455 10.18 -19.06 -20.90
N ASP A 456 10.37 -19.90 -21.92
CA ASP A 456 11.33 -19.64 -22.99
C ASP A 456 11.09 -18.30 -23.68
N ASP A 457 9.81 -17.87 -23.80
CA ASP A 457 9.33 -16.62 -24.40
C ASP A 457 9.66 -15.33 -23.61
N VAL A 458 10.19 -15.45 -22.39
CA VAL A 458 10.56 -14.30 -21.54
C VAL A 458 12.06 -14.28 -21.32
N LYS A 459 12.69 -13.12 -21.54
CA LYS A 459 14.10 -12.89 -21.25
C LYS A 459 14.27 -12.28 -19.87
N ARG A 460 15.32 -12.70 -19.18
CA ARG A 460 15.68 -12.25 -17.83
C ARG A 460 16.80 -11.23 -17.95
N ILE A 461 16.57 -10.04 -17.43
CA ILE A 461 17.48 -8.91 -17.52
C ILE A 461 18.02 -8.56 -16.13
N HIS A 462 19.34 -8.44 -16.06
CA HIS A 462 20.10 -8.02 -14.89
C HIS A 462 21.05 -6.90 -15.25
N TRP A 463 21.26 -5.93 -14.36
CA TRP A 463 22.31 -4.93 -14.55
C TRP A 463 23.67 -5.63 -14.58
N LYS A 464 24.59 -5.12 -15.40
CA LYS A 464 25.99 -5.58 -15.33
C LYS A 464 26.67 -5.09 -14.07
N ASP A 465 26.36 -3.86 -13.66
CA ASP A 465 26.73 -3.35 -12.34
C ASP A 465 25.77 -3.94 -11.30
N LYS A 466 26.27 -4.93 -10.55
CA LYS A 466 25.49 -5.71 -9.60
C LYS A 466 25.12 -4.94 -8.34
N GLU A 467 25.91 -3.93 -7.97
CA GLU A 467 25.63 -3.10 -6.80
C GLU A 467 24.41 -2.19 -7.02
N GLN A 468 24.03 -1.99 -8.28
CA GLN A 468 22.92 -1.12 -8.69
C GLN A 468 21.60 -1.88 -8.90
N GLU A 469 21.57 -3.19 -8.65
CA GLU A 469 20.36 -4.02 -8.76
C GLU A 469 19.38 -3.76 -7.62
N ASN A 470 18.41 -2.87 -7.85
CA ASN A 470 17.34 -2.58 -6.91
C ASN A 470 16.00 -2.36 -7.64
N LYS A 471 14.90 -2.42 -6.88
CA LYS A 471 13.54 -2.21 -7.38
C LYS A 471 13.44 -0.98 -8.29
N TYR A 472 13.98 0.15 -7.86
CA TYR A 472 13.79 1.43 -8.53
C TYR A 472 14.60 1.55 -9.82
N SER A 473 15.83 1.03 -9.85
CA SER A 473 16.62 0.97 -11.09
C SER A 473 15.93 0.09 -12.15
N TYR A 474 15.36 -1.05 -11.75
CA TYR A 474 14.59 -1.90 -12.67
C TYR A 474 13.28 -1.26 -13.12
N LEU A 475 12.54 -0.57 -12.24
CA LEU A 475 11.30 0.10 -12.62
C LEU A 475 11.56 1.26 -13.58
N PHE A 476 12.69 1.95 -13.45
CA PHE A 476 13.12 2.96 -14.40
C PHE A 476 13.50 2.33 -15.75
N LEU A 477 14.36 1.30 -15.74
CA LEU A 477 14.76 0.56 -16.94
C LEU A 477 13.56 -0.04 -17.69
N LYS A 478 12.56 -0.55 -16.94
CA LYS A 478 11.29 -1.03 -17.48
C LYS A 478 10.64 0.02 -18.38
N GLN A 479 10.54 1.27 -17.94
CA GLN A 479 9.95 2.35 -18.74
C GLN A 479 10.77 2.64 -19.99
N ALA A 480 12.10 2.70 -19.87
CA ALA A 480 12.99 2.93 -21.01
C ALA A 480 12.87 1.82 -22.08
N ILE A 481 12.69 0.56 -21.66
CA ILE A 481 12.45 -0.57 -22.56
C ILE A 481 11.04 -0.50 -23.17
N LEU A 482 10.01 -0.20 -22.37
CA LEU A 482 8.63 -0.08 -22.84
C LEU A 482 8.46 0.99 -23.93
N GLN A 483 9.21 2.09 -23.87
CA GLN A 483 9.21 3.11 -24.92
C GLN A 483 9.67 2.57 -26.29
N GLN A 484 10.36 1.43 -26.33
CA GLN A 484 10.77 0.80 -27.60
C GLN A 484 9.66 -0.06 -28.21
N LYS A 485 8.52 -0.26 -27.53
CA LYS A 485 7.48 -1.22 -27.91
C LYS A 485 6.94 -1.00 -29.32
N GLU A 486 6.78 0.25 -29.75
CA GLU A 486 6.26 0.60 -31.08
C GLU A 486 7.11 0.05 -32.25
N LYS A 487 8.40 -0.24 -32.01
CA LYS A 487 9.32 -0.79 -33.01
C LYS A 487 9.10 -2.29 -33.24
N TYR A 488 8.35 -2.95 -32.37
CA TYR A 488 8.22 -4.40 -32.33
C TYR A 488 6.76 -4.83 -32.44
N ALA A 489 6.56 -5.96 -33.11
CA ALA A 489 5.25 -6.54 -33.32
C ALA A 489 5.37 -8.06 -33.41
N TYR A 490 4.24 -8.77 -33.54
CA TYR A 490 4.24 -10.23 -33.66
C TYR A 490 5.16 -10.74 -34.79
N GLY A 491 5.18 -10.06 -35.93
CA GLY A 491 6.06 -10.37 -37.06
C GLY A 491 7.52 -9.88 -36.89
N TYR A 492 7.78 -8.98 -35.94
CA TYR A 492 9.09 -8.41 -35.66
C TYR A 492 9.38 -8.44 -34.16
N LYS A 493 9.76 -9.63 -33.68
CA LYS A 493 9.91 -9.97 -32.25
C LYS A 493 11.14 -9.33 -31.60
N PHE A 494 11.09 -9.02 -30.32
CA PHE A 494 12.21 -8.41 -29.59
C PHE A 494 13.21 -9.45 -29.05
N ASN A 495 13.73 -10.33 -29.90
CA ASN A 495 14.61 -11.44 -29.49
C ASN A 495 15.93 -10.96 -28.86
N ALA A 496 16.68 -11.87 -28.22
CA ALA A 496 17.91 -11.53 -27.49
C ALA A 496 18.97 -10.79 -28.34
N ASN A 497 19.13 -11.13 -29.63
CA ASN A 497 20.08 -10.42 -30.50
C ASN A 497 19.63 -8.98 -30.78
N ARG A 498 18.32 -8.76 -30.97
CA ARG A 498 17.75 -7.42 -31.13
C ARG A 498 17.78 -6.63 -29.83
N MET A 499 17.52 -7.27 -28.68
CA MET A 499 17.70 -6.65 -27.36
C MET A 499 19.12 -6.14 -27.21
N LYS A 500 20.15 -6.96 -27.48
CA LYS A 500 21.56 -6.54 -27.38
C LYS A 500 21.87 -5.28 -28.19
N ARG A 501 21.33 -5.20 -29.41
CA ARG A 501 21.49 -4.06 -30.32
C ARG A 501 20.38 -3.02 -30.20
N GLN A 502 19.60 -3.00 -29.13
CA GLN A 502 18.64 -1.93 -28.88
C GLN A 502 19.33 -0.82 -28.10
N LYS A 503 19.30 0.39 -28.64
CA LYS A 503 19.67 1.59 -27.89
C LYS A 503 18.51 2.04 -27.01
N ILE A 504 18.80 2.37 -25.77
CA ILE A 504 17.88 3.09 -24.88
C ILE A 504 18.56 4.36 -24.37
N VAL A 505 17.74 5.34 -23.99
CA VAL A 505 18.21 6.62 -23.46
C VAL A 505 18.04 6.59 -21.94
N LEU A 506 19.12 6.85 -21.20
CA LEU A 506 19.15 6.83 -19.73
C LEU A 506 19.89 8.07 -19.19
N PRO A 507 19.56 8.52 -17.96
CA PRO A 507 20.14 9.73 -17.39
C PRO A 507 21.61 9.48 -17.02
N ILE A 508 22.44 10.52 -17.12
CA ILE A 508 23.86 10.48 -16.76
C ILE A 508 24.21 11.45 -15.65
N ASN A 509 25.23 11.10 -14.87
CA ASN A 509 25.82 11.96 -13.85
C ASN A 509 26.88 12.88 -14.50
N ASP A 510 27.47 13.78 -13.70
CA ASP A 510 28.49 14.73 -14.17
C ASP A 510 29.76 14.05 -14.73
N GLU A 511 29.98 12.77 -14.40
CA GLU A 511 31.07 11.95 -14.91
C GLU A 511 30.72 11.27 -16.25
N GLY A 512 29.50 11.44 -16.76
CA GLY A 512 29.01 10.85 -18.00
C GLY A 512 28.63 9.36 -17.89
N SER A 513 28.54 8.84 -16.67
CA SER A 513 28.11 7.47 -16.35
C SER A 513 26.61 7.43 -15.99
N LEU A 514 25.99 6.24 -15.99
CA LEU A 514 24.58 6.09 -15.62
C LEU A 514 24.31 6.65 -14.22
N ASP A 515 23.30 7.51 -14.10
CA ASP A 515 22.92 8.11 -12.83
C ASP A 515 21.89 7.26 -12.08
N PHE A 516 22.37 6.20 -11.42
CA PHE A 516 21.52 5.28 -10.65
C PHE A 516 20.85 5.95 -9.44
N ASP A 517 21.52 6.90 -8.81
CA ASP A 517 20.95 7.66 -7.69
C ASP A 517 19.77 8.52 -8.15
N TYR A 518 19.91 9.23 -9.28
CA TYR A 518 18.80 9.94 -9.91
C TYR A 518 17.64 9.00 -10.25
N MET A 519 17.92 7.88 -10.92
CA MET A 519 16.89 6.89 -11.28
C MET A 519 16.14 6.37 -10.04
N LYS A 520 16.88 6.06 -8.96
CA LYS A 520 16.31 5.59 -7.69
C LYS A 520 15.39 6.65 -7.08
N LYS A 521 15.91 7.85 -6.83
CA LYS A 521 15.17 8.96 -6.21
C LYS A 521 13.95 9.36 -7.02
N TYR A 522 14.09 9.47 -8.35
CA TYR A 522 12.98 9.80 -9.24
C TYR A 522 11.84 8.79 -9.10
N MET A 523 12.12 7.48 -9.15
CA MET A 523 11.07 6.46 -9.04
C MET A 523 10.46 6.38 -7.64
N GLN A 524 11.25 6.57 -6.58
CA GLN A 524 10.72 6.64 -5.21
C GLN A 524 9.73 7.79 -5.05
N ILE A 525 10.08 8.99 -5.54
CA ILE A 525 9.21 10.17 -5.49
C ILE A 525 7.91 9.91 -6.27
N LYS A 526 8.01 9.36 -7.48
CA LYS A 526 6.81 9.00 -8.27
C LYS A 526 5.98 7.91 -7.63
N GLU A 527 6.59 6.96 -6.96
CA GLU A 527 5.87 5.95 -6.18
C GLU A 527 5.11 6.59 -5.01
N ILE A 528 5.76 7.44 -4.21
CA ILE A 528 5.13 8.17 -3.09
C ILE A 528 3.96 9.03 -3.57
N GLU A 529 4.14 9.81 -4.64
CA GLU A 529 3.07 10.63 -5.24
C GLU A 529 1.84 9.79 -5.63
N LYS A 530 2.07 8.59 -6.19
CA LYS A 530 0.98 7.70 -6.61
C LYS A 530 0.31 7.01 -5.43
N GLN A 531 1.09 6.57 -4.43
CA GLN A 531 0.56 5.97 -3.21
C GLN A 531 -0.30 6.99 -2.44
N TYR A 532 0.14 8.24 -2.34
CA TYR A 532 -0.60 9.31 -1.68
C TYR A 532 -1.94 9.59 -2.36
N LYS A 533 -1.97 9.66 -3.70
CA LYS A 533 -3.23 9.81 -4.47
C LYS A 533 -4.22 8.68 -4.23
N VAL A 534 -3.74 7.45 -4.07
CA VAL A 534 -4.61 6.31 -3.72
C VAL A 534 -5.15 6.47 -2.31
N LEU A 535 -4.32 6.87 -1.35
CA LEU A 535 -4.76 7.13 0.03
C LEU A 535 -5.82 8.23 0.10
N GLU A 536 -5.64 9.35 -0.60
CA GLU A 536 -6.62 10.44 -0.66
C GLU A 536 -7.99 9.93 -1.14
N TYR A 537 -8.02 9.18 -2.23
CA TYR A 537 -9.26 8.58 -2.75
C TYR A 537 -9.98 7.72 -1.70
N TYR A 538 -9.25 6.87 -0.98
CA TYR A 538 -9.87 5.98 0.01
C TYR A 538 -10.24 6.71 1.31
N TYR A 539 -9.52 7.75 1.73
CA TYR A 539 -9.91 8.60 2.85
C TYR A 539 -11.20 9.36 2.56
N GLU A 540 -11.33 9.93 1.36
CA GLU A 540 -12.57 10.56 0.89
C GLU A 540 -13.72 9.55 0.86
N LEU A 541 -13.49 8.34 0.33
CA LEU A 541 -14.49 7.28 0.30
C LEU A 541 -15.03 6.92 1.69
N LEU A 542 -14.16 6.95 2.71
CA LEU A 542 -14.53 6.65 4.09
C LEU A 542 -15.12 7.83 4.85
N LYS A 543 -15.19 9.02 4.25
CA LYS A 543 -15.60 10.29 4.89
C LYS A 543 -14.84 10.56 6.19
N VAL A 544 -13.57 10.14 6.25
CA VAL A 544 -12.65 10.57 7.29
C VAL A 544 -12.23 11.97 6.88
N HIS A 545 -12.94 12.99 7.37
CA HIS A 545 -12.59 14.37 7.08
C HIS A 545 -11.24 14.69 7.73
N LYS A 546 -10.22 14.93 6.90
CA LYS A 546 -9.03 15.70 7.28
C LYS A 546 -9.51 17.06 7.77
N SER A 547 -9.28 17.39 9.04
CA SER A 547 -9.33 18.77 9.46
C SER A 547 -8.16 19.48 8.79
N LEU A 548 -8.46 20.33 7.81
CA LEU A 548 -7.54 21.30 7.21
C LEU A 548 -6.76 22.08 8.27
#